data_AF-E2ZGH0-F1
#
_entry.id   AF-E2ZGH0-F1
#
_cell.length_a   1.000
_cell.length_b   1.000
_cell.length_c   1.000
_cell.angle_alpha   90.00
_cell.angle_beta   90.00
_cell.angle_gamma   90.00
#
_symmetry.space_group_name_H-M   'P 1'
#
loop_
_entity.id
_entity.type
_entity.pdbx_description
1 polymer ?
#
loop_
_entity_poly.entity_id
_entity_poly.type
_entity_poly.pdbx_seq_one_letter_code
_entity_poly.pdbx_strand_id
1 'polypeptide(L)'
;MKDDAVIKDNEAVYLINEQTYLHLRENLAGVGYEVFDKNSPLPVEEGQIPWEALGNTQRRIETARAYYLAEHQDEPVGRIQNVAVTTLEKFRSGVRRRRNLAPRSLPEDDVRFIDPMYNELFRVPDGGVVQMTYPDGHQRSEKVEYLDDYHMKIGSSVQHICEFAERMARSHAIVEPEPLTQQEQRAWNLEYDYYLTVQAEDGSWDYALYQGDCCLLERGRIEAPELMIEEVRDEILYSHNLRNKDCIPLTQEEFARKLADRNEIQSYRMKQFQQSGHDCYLVMQLQQDADPALRFAAMRYLNKQNIAPSIENYEVLYRGNLPEGKRSVPQAELLEQLYQKFNCARPLDYHGHSLSVSDVIMLNQDGKISAHYVDSIGFKEL
;
A
#
# COMPACT_ATOMS: atom_id res chain seq x y z
N MET A 1 28.47 -2.59 -6.63
CA MET A 1 27.98 -3.29 -7.83
C MET A 1 26.47 -3.27 -7.72
N LYS A 2 25.81 -2.61 -8.66
CA LYS A 2 24.35 -2.53 -8.71
C LYS A 2 23.87 -3.89 -9.16
N ASP A 3 23.20 -4.61 -8.28
CA ASP A 3 22.25 -5.62 -8.71
C ASP A 3 21.03 -4.84 -9.20
N ASP A 4 21.06 -4.48 -10.48
CA ASP A 4 19.86 -4.11 -11.20
C ASP A 4 18.94 -5.33 -11.10
N ALA A 5 17.87 -5.20 -10.32
CA ALA A 5 16.76 -6.14 -10.36
C ALA A 5 16.25 -6.16 -11.80
N VAL A 6 16.67 -7.18 -12.57
CA VAL A 6 16.18 -7.45 -13.91
C VAL A 6 14.70 -7.76 -13.77
N ILE A 7 13.86 -6.74 -13.96
CA ILE A 7 12.43 -6.97 -14.06
C ILE A 7 12.17 -7.69 -15.38
N LYS A 8 11.34 -8.73 -15.33
CA LYS A 8 10.96 -9.63 -16.42
C LYS A 8 9.96 -8.97 -17.41
N ASP A 9 10.03 -7.64 -17.59
CA ASP A 9 8.93 -6.78 -18.09
C ASP A 9 8.88 -6.61 -19.62
N ASN A 10 9.21 -7.63 -20.40
CA ASN A 10 9.19 -7.51 -21.86
C ASN A 10 7.97 -8.15 -22.51
N GLU A 11 7.09 -8.80 -21.73
CA GLU A 11 5.94 -9.54 -22.22
C GLU A 11 4.86 -9.61 -21.12
N ALA A 12 3.61 -9.30 -21.45
CA ALA A 12 2.49 -9.39 -20.52
C ALA A 12 1.19 -9.76 -21.25
N VAL A 13 0.25 -10.33 -20.51
CA VAL A 13 -1.10 -10.62 -21.01
C VAL A 13 -2.13 -10.00 -20.08
N TYR A 14 -3.05 -9.25 -20.67
CA TYR A 14 -4.17 -8.63 -19.95
C TYR A 14 -5.48 -9.25 -20.43
N LEU A 15 -6.31 -9.71 -19.49
CA LEU A 15 -7.70 -10.09 -19.76
C LEU A 15 -8.59 -8.84 -19.62
N ILE A 16 -9.22 -8.43 -20.70
CA ILE A 16 -10.05 -7.23 -20.80
C ILE A 16 -11.52 -7.66 -20.87
N ASN A 17 -12.34 -7.07 -19.99
CA ASN A 17 -13.79 -7.30 -19.87
C ASN A 17 -14.18 -8.78 -19.80
N GLU A 18 -13.27 -9.63 -19.30
CA GLU A 18 -13.40 -11.10 -19.24
C GLU A 18 -13.62 -11.80 -20.60
N GLN A 19 -13.44 -11.08 -21.71
CA GLN A 19 -13.78 -11.49 -23.07
C GLN A 19 -12.56 -11.60 -23.98
N THR A 20 -11.61 -10.68 -23.86
CA THR A 20 -10.47 -10.60 -24.79
C THR A 20 -9.15 -10.63 -24.05
N TYR A 21 -8.17 -11.35 -24.59
CA TYR A 21 -6.80 -11.32 -24.11
C TYR A 21 -5.98 -10.40 -25.00
N LEU A 22 -5.40 -9.36 -24.41
CA LEU A 22 -4.39 -8.50 -25.03
C LEU A 22 -3.01 -9.00 -24.63
N HIS A 23 -2.27 -9.53 -25.59
CA HIS A 23 -0.89 -9.94 -25.44
C HIS A 23 0.02 -8.81 -25.94
N LEU A 24 0.91 -8.32 -25.08
CA LEU A 24 1.90 -7.29 -25.40
C LEU A 24 3.30 -7.85 -25.26
N ARG A 25 4.16 -7.58 -26.23
CA ARG A 25 5.54 -8.07 -26.23
C ARG A 25 6.51 -7.09 -26.88
N GLU A 26 7.52 -6.69 -26.12
CA GLU A 26 8.64 -5.91 -26.63
C GLU A 26 9.43 -6.66 -27.71
N ASN A 27 9.79 -5.93 -28.76
CA ASN A 27 10.64 -6.40 -29.84
C ASN A 27 11.53 -5.25 -30.36
N LEU A 28 12.32 -5.51 -31.41
CA LEU A 28 13.26 -4.51 -31.93
C LEU A 28 12.57 -3.24 -32.48
N ALA A 29 11.32 -3.32 -32.90
CA ALA A 29 10.56 -2.23 -33.51
C ALA A 29 9.64 -1.48 -32.53
N GLY A 30 9.52 -1.93 -31.28
CA GLY A 30 8.60 -1.36 -30.29
C GLY A 30 7.92 -2.45 -29.47
N VAL A 31 6.60 -2.36 -29.31
CA VAL A 31 5.77 -3.40 -28.68
C VAL A 31 4.81 -3.99 -29.70
N GLY A 32 4.96 -5.28 -29.98
CA GLY A 32 3.97 -6.02 -30.78
C GLY A 32 2.78 -6.39 -29.91
N TYR A 33 1.59 -6.38 -30.50
CA TYR A 33 0.37 -6.79 -29.81
C TYR A 33 -0.41 -7.84 -30.60
N GLU A 34 -1.06 -8.75 -29.88
CA GLU A 34 -1.99 -9.75 -30.41
C GLU A 34 -3.22 -9.78 -29.51
N VAL A 35 -4.41 -9.81 -30.10
CA VAL A 35 -5.69 -9.84 -29.38
C VAL A 35 -6.39 -11.15 -29.67
N PHE A 36 -6.79 -11.86 -28.63
CA PHE A 36 -7.50 -13.13 -28.73
C PHE A 36 -8.88 -12.99 -28.11
N ASP A 37 -9.93 -13.34 -28.85
CA ASP A 37 -11.24 -13.58 -28.23
C ASP A 37 -11.17 -14.87 -27.40
N LYS A 38 -11.73 -14.87 -26.19
CA LYS A 38 -11.66 -16.01 -25.25
C LYS A 38 -12.27 -17.29 -25.83
N ASN A 39 -13.15 -17.18 -26.82
CA ASN A 39 -13.81 -18.29 -27.49
C ASN A 39 -13.19 -18.62 -28.87
N SER A 40 -12.19 -17.86 -29.33
CA SER A 40 -11.52 -18.07 -30.61
C SER A 40 -10.08 -18.56 -30.43
N PRO A 41 -9.67 -19.68 -31.07
CA PRO A 41 -8.28 -20.16 -31.03
C PRO A 41 -7.30 -19.25 -31.78
N LEU A 42 -7.79 -18.34 -32.63
CA LEU A 42 -6.99 -17.48 -33.49
C LEU A 42 -7.04 -16.02 -33.03
N PRO A 43 -5.95 -15.26 -33.19
CA PRO A 43 -5.97 -13.83 -32.91
C PRO A 43 -6.98 -13.15 -33.84
N VAL A 44 -7.77 -12.26 -33.26
CA VAL A 44 -8.74 -11.43 -33.98
C VAL A 44 -8.10 -10.14 -34.48
N GLU A 45 -7.00 -9.73 -33.86
CA GLU A 45 -6.23 -8.55 -34.21
C GLU A 45 -4.74 -8.80 -33.91
N GLU A 46 -3.86 -8.26 -34.75
CA GLU A 46 -2.42 -8.22 -34.52
C GLU A 46 -1.86 -6.90 -35.05
N GLY A 47 -0.85 -6.37 -34.39
CA GLY A 47 -0.23 -5.13 -34.81
C GLY A 47 1.07 -4.81 -34.09
N GLN A 48 1.57 -3.60 -34.35
CA GLN A 48 2.85 -3.13 -33.85
C GLN A 48 2.71 -1.67 -33.41
N ILE A 49 3.05 -1.40 -32.16
CA ILE A 49 3.17 -0.05 -31.62
C ILE A 49 4.65 0.34 -31.73
N PRO A 50 5.00 1.35 -32.54
CA PRO A 50 6.40 1.73 -32.77
C PRO A 50 6.95 2.56 -31.59
N TRP A 51 8.28 2.58 -31.43
CA TRP A 51 8.94 3.34 -30.35
C TRP A 51 8.59 4.82 -30.36
N GLU A 52 8.38 5.41 -31.54
CA GLU A 52 7.99 6.80 -31.69
C GLU A 52 6.63 7.11 -31.04
N ALA A 53 5.72 6.13 -31.00
CA ALA A 53 4.42 6.26 -30.36
C ALA A 53 4.47 6.08 -28.84
N LEU A 54 5.39 5.22 -28.34
CA LEU A 54 5.55 4.95 -26.91
C LEU A 54 6.38 6.01 -26.17
N GLY A 55 7.19 6.78 -26.91
CA GLY A 55 8.11 7.74 -26.30
C GLY A 55 9.23 7.07 -25.50
N ASN A 56 9.89 7.85 -24.65
CA ASN A 56 10.97 7.37 -23.78
C ASN A 56 10.45 7.06 -22.38
N THR A 57 9.87 5.88 -22.21
CA THR A 57 9.34 5.38 -20.93
C THR A 57 10.12 4.16 -20.44
N GLN A 58 10.18 4.00 -19.12
CA GLN A 58 10.66 2.78 -18.47
C GLN A 58 9.55 1.72 -18.38
N ARG A 59 8.27 2.12 -18.43
CA ARG A 59 7.07 1.27 -18.28
C ARG A 59 6.46 0.97 -19.63
N ARG A 60 7.22 0.28 -20.46
CA ARG A 60 6.94 0.13 -21.90
C ARG A 60 5.68 -0.69 -22.17
N ILE A 61 5.44 -1.72 -21.38
CA ILE A 61 4.26 -2.58 -21.51
C ILE A 61 2.99 -1.84 -21.06
N GLU A 62 3.05 -1.12 -19.95
CA GLU A 62 1.94 -0.31 -19.41
C GLU A 62 1.62 0.85 -20.35
N THR A 63 2.65 1.50 -20.90
CA THR A 63 2.49 2.55 -21.93
C THR A 63 1.86 1.99 -23.20
N ALA A 64 2.29 0.81 -23.65
CA ALA A 64 1.70 0.15 -24.82
C ALA A 64 0.24 -0.26 -24.59
N ARG A 65 -0.10 -0.72 -23.37
CA ARG A 65 -1.48 -0.98 -22.96
C ARG A 65 -2.31 0.30 -23.01
N ALA A 66 -1.84 1.37 -22.38
CA ALA A 66 -2.54 2.65 -22.38
C ALA A 66 -2.77 3.18 -23.81
N TYR A 67 -1.76 3.07 -24.68
CA TYR A 67 -1.86 3.40 -26.10
C TYR A 67 -2.91 2.55 -26.82
N TYR A 68 -2.87 1.22 -26.65
CA TYR A 68 -3.83 0.32 -27.31
C TYR A 68 -5.27 0.64 -26.89
N LEU A 69 -5.51 0.81 -25.60
CA LEU A 69 -6.84 1.14 -25.06
C LEU A 69 -7.37 2.49 -25.57
N ALA A 70 -6.50 3.49 -25.72
CA ALA A 70 -6.89 4.80 -26.22
C ALA A 70 -7.27 4.79 -27.71
N GLU A 71 -6.61 3.97 -28.52
CA GLU A 71 -6.79 3.95 -29.98
C GLU A 71 -7.86 2.95 -30.46
N HIS A 72 -8.15 1.89 -29.70
CA HIS A 72 -8.92 0.73 -30.20
C HIS A 72 -10.21 0.41 -29.41
N GLN A 73 -10.60 1.21 -28.40
CA GLN A 73 -11.82 0.94 -27.63
C GLN A 73 -12.79 2.11 -27.59
N ASP A 74 -13.94 1.92 -28.26
CA ASP A 74 -15.08 2.85 -28.26
C ASP A 74 -15.95 2.73 -26.99
N GLU A 75 -15.86 1.61 -26.26
CA GLU A 75 -16.59 1.37 -25.00
C GLU A 75 -15.65 1.48 -23.78
N PRO A 76 -16.15 1.98 -22.63
CA PRO A 76 -15.35 2.08 -21.41
C PRO A 76 -14.87 0.71 -20.94
N VAL A 77 -13.59 0.61 -20.59
CA VAL A 77 -12.99 -0.61 -20.06
C VAL A 77 -13.56 -0.87 -18.67
N GLY A 78 -14.45 -1.86 -18.54
CA GLY A 78 -15.05 -2.21 -17.26
C GLY A 78 -14.08 -2.97 -16.33
N ARG A 79 -13.18 -3.79 -16.90
CA ARG A 79 -12.29 -4.66 -16.11
C ARG A 79 -11.03 -5.06 -16.87
N ILE A 80 -9.85 -4.87 -16.27
CA ILE A 80 -8.56 -5.37 -16.81
C ILE A 80 -7.90 -6.22 -15.76
N GLN A 81 -7.39 -7.40 -16.11
CA GLN A 81 -6.69 -8.29 -15.19
C GLN A 81 -5.36 -8.74 -15.79
N ASN A 82 -4.27 -8.61 -15.03
CA ASN A 82 -2.98 -9.17 -15.44
C ASN A 82 -2.99 -10.69 -15.24
N VAL A 83 -2.81 -11.45 -16.32
CA VAL A 83 -2.82 -12.91 -16.31
C VAL A 83 -1.51 -13.45 -16.88
N ALA A 84 -1.17 -14.67 -16.50
CA ALA A 84 0.05 -15.32 -16.94
C ALA A 84 0.12 -15.49 -18.46
N VAL A 85 1.31 -15.36 -19.05
CA VAL A 85 1.54 -15.56 -20.50
C VAL A 85 1.22 -17.00 -20.92
N THR A 86 1.41 -17.98 -20.03
CA THR A 86 1.01 -19.38 -20.23
C THR A 86 -0.49 -19.57 -20.47
N THR A 87 -1.33 -18.61 -20.07
CA THR A 87 -2.78 -18.60 -20.37
C THR A 87 -3.03 -18.70 -21.88
N LEU A 88 -2.09 -18.26 -22.70
CA LEU A 88 -2.20 -18.32 -24.15
C LEU A 88 -1.93 -19.70 -24.77
N GLU A 89 -1.40 -20.68 -24.01
CA GLU A 89 -1.10 -22.03 -24.54
C GLU A 89 -2.30 -22.71 -25.18
N LYS A 90 -3.50 -22.50 -24.62
CA LYS A 90 -4.75 -23.05 -25.14
C LYS A 90 -5.06 -22.59 -26.58
N PHE A 91 -4.60 -21.40 -26.97
CA PHE A 91 -4.72 -20.84 -28.32
C PHE A 91 -3.56 -21.27 -29.25
N ARG A 92 -2.40 -21.59 -28.68
CA ARG A 92 -1.15 -21.87 -29.42
C ARG A 92 -1.11 -23.24 -30.12
N SER A 93 -2.05 -24.15 -29.85
CA SER A 93 -2.12 -25.48 -30.50
C SER A 93 -2.40 -25.45 -32.01
N GLY A 94 -2.82 -24.30 -32.57
CA GLY A 94 -3.07 -24.13 -34.00
C GLY A 94 -1.96 -23.43 -34.81
N VAL A 95 -1.02 -22.73 -34.18
CA VAL A 95 -0.22 -21.66 -34.85
C VAL A 95 1.23 -22.06 -35.17
N ARG A 96 1.78 -23.13 -34.57
CA ARG A 96 3.21 -23.47 -34.69
C ARG A 96 3.59 -24.53 -35.73
N ARG A 97 2.87 -24.65 -36.86
CA ARG A 97 3.48 -25.23 -38.07
C ARG A 97 4.18 -24.13 -38.87
N ARG A 98 5.48 -23.97 -38.58
CA ARG A 98 6.53 -23.20 -39.31
C ARG A 98 6.88 -21.83 -38.70
N ARG A 99 7.89 -21.82 -37.82
CA ARG A 99 9.02 -20.87 -37.78
C ARG A 99 10.09 -21.42 -36.83
N ASN A 100 11.18 -21.93 -37.40
CA ASN A 100 12.20 -22.79 -36.79
C ASN A 100 13.31 -22.03 -36.03
N LEU A 101 13.02 -21.02 -35.19
CA LEU A 101 14.11 -20.23 -34.56
C LEU A 101 13.80 -19.46 -33.26
N ALA A 102 12.93 -19.96 -32.37
CA ALA A 102 12.83 -19.37 -31.03
C ALA A 102 12.61 -20.41 -29.92
N PRO A 103 13.65 -20.75 -29.13
CA PRO A 103 13.47 -21.24 -27.78
C PRO A 103 13.58 -20.06 -26.81
N ARG A 104 12.44 -19.55 -26.39
CA ARG A 104 12.22 -19.18 -24.99
C ARG A 104 10.94 -19.90 -24.62
N SER A 105 11.05 -20.91 -23.75
CA SER A 105 9.90 -21.51 -23.10
C SER A 105 9.07 -20.38 -22.49
N LEU A 106 7.76 -20.57 -22.44
CA LEU A 106 6.92 -19.72 -21.61
C LEU A 106 7.49 -19.64 -20.19
N PRO A 107 7.20 -18.57 -19.44
CA PRO A 107 7.53 -18.52 -18.01
C PRO A 107 7.11 -19.84 -17.34
N GLU A 108 8.02 -20.48 -16.63
CA GLU A 108 7.76 -21.75 -15.90
C GLU A 108 7.37 -21.47 -14.44
N ASP A 109 7.40 -20.20 -14.06
CA ASP A 109 7.24 -19.66 -12.72
C ASP A 109 5.89 -18.95 -12.53
N ASP A 110 4.88 -19.27 -13.35
CA ASP A 110 3.53 -18.75 -13.17
C ASP A 110 2.82 -19.46 -12.00
N VAL A 111 2.14 -18.70 -11.16
CA VAL A 111 1.38 -19.26 -10.03
C VAL A 111 0.02 -19.75 -10.50
N ARG A 112 -0.25 -21.03 -10.25
CA ARG A 112 -1.47 -21.73 -10.65
C ARG A 112 -2.53 -21.71 -9.55
N PHE A 113 -3.73 -21.26 -9.90
CA PHE A 113 -4.90 -21.32 -9.03
C PHE A 113 -5.85 -22.44 -9.48
N ILE A 114 -6.27 -23.28 -8.54
CA ILE A 114 -7.09 -24.46 -8.78
C ILE A 114 -8.34 -24.48 -7.89
N ASP A 115 -9.33 -25.27 -8.27
CA ASP A 115 -10.39 -25.70 -7.36
C ASP A 115 -9.91 -26.89 -6.48
N PRO A 116 -10.68 -27.31 -5.45
CA PRO A 116 -10.33 -28.48 -4.62
C PRO A 116 -10.25 -29.81 -5.39
N MET A 117 -10.76 -29.86 -6.61
CA MET A 117 -10.72 -31.03 -7.50
C MET A 117 -9.50 -30.98 -8.45
N TYR A 118 -8.57 -30.05 -8.27
CA TYR A 118 -7.38 -29.83 -9.11
C TYR A 118 -7.67 -29.33 -10.53
N ASN A 119 -8.87 -28.85 -10.80
CA ASN A 119 -9.16 -28.16 -12.06
C ASN A 119 -8.51 -26.77 -12.00
N GLU A 120 -7.76 -26.42 -13.04
CA GLU A 120 -7.15 -25.09 -13.15
C GLU A 120 -8.22 -24.04 -13.43
N LEU A 121 -8.23 -22.98 -12.63
CA LEU A 121 -9.11 -21.84 -12.77
C LEU A 121 -8.45 -20.75 -13.62
N PHE A 122 -7.25 -20.35 -13.23
CA PHE A 122 -6.44 -19.34 -13.91
C PHE A 122 -4.98 -19.40 -13.42
N ARG A 123 -4.13 -18.59 -14.07
CA ARG A 123 -2.72 -18.38 -13.70
C ARG A 123 -2.40 -16.89 -13.63
N VAL A 124 -1.53 -16.52 -12.70
CA VAL A 124 -0.96 -15.17 -12.57
C VAL A 124 0.56 -15.24 -12.69
N PRO A 125 1.22 -14.21 -13.25
CA PRO A 125 2.69 -14.19 -13.30
C PRO A 125 3.28 -14.18 -11.89
N ASP A 126 4.54 -14.64 -11.77
CA ASP A 126 5.31 -14.50 -10.52
C ASP A 126 5.34 -13.05 -10.04
N GLY A 127 4.98 -12.82 -8.78
CA GLY A 127 4.87 -11.48 -8.21
C GLY A 127 3.56 -10.76 -8.56
N GLY A 128 2.61 -11.41 -9.24
CA GLY A 128 1.27 -10.89 -9.49
C GLY A 128 0.43 -10.75 -8.21
N VAL A 129 -0.76 -10.16 -8.34
CA VAL A 129 -1.67 -9.91 -7.22
C VAL A 129 -3.01 -10.59 -7.49
N VAL A 130 -3.57 -11.23 -6.47
CA VAL A 130 -4.93 -11.79 -6.52
C VAL A 130 -5.82 -11.06 -5.54
N GLN A 131 -7.08 -10.91 -5.90
CA GLN A 131 -8.13 -10.38 -5.04
C GLN A 131 -9.02 -11.52 -4.55
N MET A 132 -9.27 -11.55 -3.24
CA MET A 132 -10.23 -12.43 -2.60
C MET A 132 -11.45 -11.63 -2.18
N THR A 133 -12.64 -12.10 -2.56
CA THR A 133 -13.93 -11.52 -2.20
C THR A 133 -14.71 -12.52 -1.36
N TYR A 134 -15.07 -12.14 -0.14
CA TYR A 134 -15.81 -12.98 0.80
C TYR A 134 -17.34 -12.76 0.69
N PRO A 135 -18.18 -13.69 1.20
CA PRO A 135 -19.64 -13.60 1.08
C PRO A 135 -20.27 -12.36 1.73
N ASP A 136 -19.59 -11.74 2.68
CA ASP A 136 -19.99 -10.49 3.33
C ASP A 136 -19.64 -9.25 2.51
N GLY A 137 -19.02 -9.42 1.34
CA GLY A 137 -18.56 -8.35 0.46
C GLY A 137 -17.19 -7.81 0.83
N HIS A 138 -16.54 -8.29 1.90
CA HIS A 138 -15.18 -7.88 2.21
C HIS A 138 -14.22 -8.35 1.14
N GLN A 139 -13.31 -7.46 0.75
CA GLN A 139 -12.31 -7.69 -0.26
C GLN A 139 -10.91 -7.50 0.33
N ARG A 140 -9.96 -8.29 -0.14
CA ARG A 140 -8.55 -8.16 0.21
C ARG A 140 -7.71 -8.62 -0.97
N SER A 141 -6.65 -7.88 -1.25
CA SER A 141 -5.68 -8.24 -2.29
C SER A 141 -4.36 -8.66 -1.66
N GLU A 142 -3.74 -9.69 -2.22
CA GLU A 142 -2.45 -10.22 -1.78
C GLU A 142 -1.52 -10.50 -2.95
N LYS A 143 -0.26 -10.12 -2.76
CA LYS A 143 0.83 -10.48 -3.67
C LYS A 143 1.11 -11.98 -3.59
N VAL A 144 1.41 -12.57 -4.73
CA VAL A 144 1.68 -14.00 -4.87
C VAL A 144 3.03 -14.21 -5.53
N GLU A 145 3.87 -15.05 -4.93
CA GLU A 145 5.20 -15.41 -5.43
C GLU A 145 5.24 -16.92 -5.69
N TYR A 146 5.79 -17.30 -6.85
CA TYR A 146 5.98 -18.70 -7.22
C TYR A 146 7.11 -19.34 -6.41
N LEU A 147 6.90 -20.57 -5.96
CA LEU A 147 7.94 -21.37 -5.32
C LEU A 147 8.19 -22.66 -6.10
N ASP A 148 7.12 -23.42 -6.35
CA ASP A 148 7.10 -24.60 -7.22
C ASP A 148 5.67 -24.87 -7.73
N ASP A 149 5.48 -25.97 -8.48
CA ASP A 149 4.20 -26.33 -9.08
C ASP A 149 3.05 -26.58 -8.09
N TYR A 150 3.35 -26.73 -6.80
CA TYR A 150 2.42 -27.05 -5.73
C TYR A 150 2.43 -26.04 -4.58
N HIS A 151 3.47 -25.20 -4.46
CA HIS A 151 3.61 -24.22 -3.41
C HIS A 151 3.71 -22.80 -3.96
N MET A 152 3.00 -21.89 -3.30
CA MET A 152 3.09 -20.46 -3.53
C MET A 152 3.26 -19.74 -2.21
N LYS A 153 3.89 -18.57 -2.25
CA LYS A 153 3.78 -17.62 -1.15
C LYS A 153 2.69 -16.62 -1.48
N ILE A 154 1.67 -16.54 -0.64
CA ILE A 154 0.56 -15.59 -0.75
C ILE A 154 0.57 -14.71 0.50
N GLY A 155 0.72 -13.40 0.29
CA GLY A 155 1.00 -12.45 1.37
C GLY A 155 2.26 -12.82 2.15
N SER A 156 2.13 -13.11 3.44
CA SER A 156 3.23 -13.52 4.33
C SER A 156 3.37 -15.04 4.50
N SER A 157 2.48 -15.84 3.89
CA SER A 157 2.37 -17.27 4.15
C SER A 157 2.75 -18.13 2.95
N VAL A 158 3.56 -19.15 3.17
CA VAL A 158 3.78 -20.23 2.20
C VAL A 158 2.64 -21.25 2.34
N GLN A 159 1.97 -21.57 1.24
CA GLN A 159 0.83 -22.48 1.22
C GLN A 159 0.90 -23.43 0.04
N HIS A 160 0.37 -24.63 0.22
CA HIS A 160 0.12 -25.55 -0.87
C HIS A 160 -1.13 -25.10 -1.66
N ILE A 161 -1.11 -25.15 -3.00
CA ILE A 161 -2.21 -24.65 -3.85
C ILE A 161 -3.57 -25.30 -3.53
N CYS A 162 -3.59 -26.59 -3.17
CA CYS A 162 -4.80 -27.31 -2.74
C CYS A 162 -5.31 -26.85 -1.37
N GLU A 163 -4.41 -26.55 -0.42
CA GLU A 163 -4.81 -26.05 0.89
C GLU A 163 -5.48 -24.67 0.75
N PHE A 164 -4.92 -23.82 -0.11
CA PHE A 164 -5.52 -22.54 -0.46
C PHE A 164 -6.90 -22.71 -1.12
N ALA A 165 -7.01 -23.64 -2.09
CA ALA A 165 -8.28 -23.92 -2.78
C ALA A 165 -9.38 -24.42 -1.82
N GLU A 166 -9.04 -25.36 -0.94
CA GLU A 166 -9.95 -25.85 0.11
C GLU A 166 -10.35 -24.74 1.08
N ARG A 167 -9.41 -23.85 1.43
CA ARG A 167 -9.69 -22.69 2.28
C ARG A 167 -10.70 -21.76 1.62
N MET A 168 -10.52 -21.42 0.34
CA MET A 168 -11.43 -20.56 -0.42
C MET A 168 -12.82 -21.20 -0.55
N ALA A 169 -12.88 -22.49 -0.86
CA ALA A 169 -14.15 -23.23 -0.96
C ALA A 169 -14.88 -23.28 0.39
N ARG A 170 -14.17 -23.52 1.49
CA ARG A 170 -14.74 -23.56 2.85
C ARG A 170 -15.29 -22.20 3.28
N SER A 171 -14.59 -21.11 2.95
CA SER A 171 -15.06 -19.74 3.23
C SER A 171 -16.08 -19.22 2.23
N HIS A 172 -16.39 -19.98 1.16
CA HIS A 172 -17.20 -19.52 0.02
C HIS A 172 -16.66 -18.21 -0.59
N ALA A 173 -15.35 -18.01 -0.50
CA ALA A 173 -14.70 -16.83 -1.07
C ALA A 173 -14.36 -17.09 -2.54
N ILE A 174 -14.44 -16.02 -3.34
CA ILE A 174 -14.01 -16.01 -4.73
C ILE A 174 -12.59 -15.46 -4.78
N VAL A 175 -11.71 -16.13 -5.51
CA VAL A 175 -10.35 -15.68 -5.80
C VAL A 175 -10.21 -15.47 -7.30
N GLU A 176 -9.58 -14.36 -7.68
CA GLU A 176 -9.34 -13.99 -9.08
C GLU A 176 -8.09 -13.10 -9.18
N PRO A 177 -7.47 -12.98 -10.37
CA PRO A 177 -6.44 -11.97 -10.58
C PRO A 177 -6.98 -10.58 -10.22
N GLU A 178 -6.19 -9.75 -9.54
CA GLU A 178 -6.68 -8.43 -9.12
C GLU A 178 -7.03 -7.58 -10.35
N PRO A 179 -8.25 -7.01 -10.39
CA PRO A 179 -8.63 -6.09 -11.46
C PRO A 179 -7.90 -4.75 -11.30
N LEU A 180 -7.30 -4.30 -12.39
CA LEU A 180 -6.82 -2.92 -12.57
C LEU A 180 -8.02 -2.04 -12.94
N THR A 181 -8.21 -0.96 -12.20
CA THR A 181 -9.39 -0.09 -12.32
C THR A 181 -9.02 1.29 -12.84
N GLN A 182 -9.94 1.90 -13.60
CA GLN A 182 -9.83 3.29 -14.07
C GLN A 182 -10.26 4.31 -12.99
N GLN A 183 -10.14 3.96 -11.71
CA GLN A 183 -10.50 4.89 -10.63
C GLN A 183 -9.43 5.98 -10.51
N GLU A 184 -9.87 7.23 -10.38
CA GLU A 184 -8.99 8.37 -10.18
C GLU A 184 -8.63 8.60 -8.70
N GLN A 185 -9.29 7.91 -7.76
CA GLN A 185 -8.95 7.99 -6.34
C GLN A 185 -9.33 6.70 -5.62
N ARG A 186 -8.51 6.28 -4.64
CA ARG A 186 -8.80 5.12 -3.79
C ARG A 186 -8.00 5.17 -2.49
N ALA A 187 -8.55 4.55 -1.45
CA ALA A 187 -7.89 4.34 -0.18
C ALA A 187 -7.72 2.84 0.10
N TRP A 188 -6.66 2.48 0.83
CA TRP A 188 -6.40 1.13 1.30
C TRP A 188 -6.04 1.11 2.77
N ASN A 189 -6.54 0.11 3.48
CA ASN A 189 -6.03 -0.32 4.78
C ASN A 189 -4.98 -1.41 4.57
N LEU A 190 -3.79 -1.19 5.11
CA LEU A 190 -2.63 -2.06 5.00
C LEU A 190 -2.39 -2.79 6.33
N GLU A 191 -3.16 -3.86 6.57
CA GLU A 191 -3.13 -4.66 7.80
C GLU A 191 -3.34 -3.89 9.13
N TYR A 192 -4.11 -2.79 9.13
CA TYR A 192 -4.33 -1.90 10.29
C TYR A 192 -3.09 -1.15 10.78
N ASP A 193 -1.91 -1.41 10.20
CA ASP A 193 -0.66 -0.75 10.57
C ASP A 193 -0.45 0.56 9.79
N TYR A 194 -1.04 0.64 8.59
CA TYR A 194 -0.93 1.80 7.71
C TYR A 194 -2.23 2.00 6.91
N TYR A 195 -2.41 3.22 6.42
CA TYR A 195 -3.38 3.53 5.38
C TYR A 195 -2.68 4.21 4.22
N LEU A 196 -3.14 3.96 3.00
CA LEU A 196 -2.65 4.63 1.80
C LEU A 196 -3.82 5.25 1.05
N THR A 197 -3.69 6.50 0.64
CA THR A 197 -4.59 7.13 -0.33
C THR A 197 -3.82 7.48 -1.57
N VAL A 198 -4.39 7.22 -2.74
CA VAL A 198 -3.85 7.60 -4.05
C VAL A 198 -4.92 8.36 -4.81
N GLN A 199 -4.53 9.42 -5.50
CA GLN A 199 -5.39 10.29 -6.28
C GLN A 199 -4.68 10.74 -7.56
N ALA A 200 -5.39 10.72 -8.69
CA ALA A 200 -4.91 11.26 -9.96
C ALA A 200 -4.99 12.79 -9.95
N GLU A 201 -3.92 13.45 -10.39
CA GLU A 201 -3.82 14.90 -10.50
C GLU A 201 -2.99 15.27 -11.73
N ASP A 202 -3.61 15.92 -12.73
CA ASP A 202 -2.98 16.47 -13.94
C ASP A 202 -1.96 15.54 -14.65
N GLY A 203 -2.33 14.26 -14.85
CA GLY A 203 -1.46 13.28 -15.52
C GLY A 203 -0.34 12.73 -14.63
N SER A 204 -0.51 12.84 -13.32
CA SER A 204 0.35 12.21 -12.30
C SER A 204 -0.51 11.65 -11.18
N TRP A 205 0.11 10.94 -10.24
CA TRP A 205 -0.56 10.38 -9.09
C TRP A 205 0.02 10.96 -7.81
N ASP A 206 -0.82 11.64 -7.04
CA ASP A 206 -0.50 12.08 -5.70
C ASP A 206 -0.90 10.99 -4.71
N TYR A 207 -0.05 10.74 -3.72
CA TYR A 207 -0.36 9.80 -2.65
C TYR A 207 -0.06 10.36 -1.27
N ALA A 208 -0.76 9.83 -0.29
CA ALA A 208 -0.51 10.05 1.11
C ALA A 208 -0.50 8.71 1.85
N LEU A 209 0.64 8.41 2.49
CA LEU A 209 0.80 7.24 3.34
C LEU A 209 0.59 7.68 4.78
N TYR A 210 -0.19 6.92 5.54
CA TYR A 210 -0.50 7.16 6.94
C TYR A 210 -0.10 5.95 7.78
N GLN A 211 0.25 6.18 9.04
CA GLN A 211 0.32 5.14 10.05
C GLN A 211 -1.10 4.74 10.46
N GLY A 212 -1.27 3.58 11.10
CA GLY A 212 -2.59 3.04 11.46
C GLY A 212 -3.34 3.84 12.51
N ASP A 213 -2.70 4.85 13.10
CA ASP A 213 -3.34 5.89 13.90
C ASP A 213 -3.79 7.11 13.08
N CYS A 214 -3.79 6.98 11.75
CA CYS A 214 -4.06 8.02 10.78
C CYS A 214 -3.10 9.23 10.87
N CYS A 215 -1.93 9.13 11.52
CA CYS A 215 -0.85 10.12 11.33
C CYS A 215 -0.36 10.01 9.90
N LEU A 216 -0.29 11.13 9.19
CA LEU A 216 0.31 11.18 7.87
C LEU A 216 1.82 10.87 8.00
N LEU A 217 2.36 9.89 7.30
CA LEU A 217 3.81 9.64 7.29
C LEU A 217 4.48 10.43 6.18
N GLU A 218 3.86 10.44 5.00
CA GLU A 218 4.45 11.00 3.81
C GLU A 218 3.36 11.45 2.84
N ARG A 219 3.69 12.49 2.06
CA ARG A 219 3.03 12.78 0.78
C ARG A 219 4.07 12.71 -0.32
N GLY A 220 3.69 12.09 -1.42
CA GLY A 220 4.55 11.99 -2.59
C GLY A 220 3.73 12.06 -3.87
N ARG A 221 4.47 12.08 -4.98
CA ARG A 221 3.93 12.20 -6.33
C ARG A 221 4.67 11.25 -7.26
N ILE A 222 3.92 10.55 -8.10
CA ILE A 222 4.44 9.63 -9.11
C ILE A 222 4.02 10.14 -10.50
N GLU A 223 5.02 10.47 -11.33
CA GLU A 223 4.83 10.88 -12.72
C GLU A 223 4.77 9.62 -13.61
N ALA A 224 3.62 8.96 -13.61
CA ALA A 224 3.37 7.74 -14.40
C ALA A 224 1.88 7.66 -14.83
N PRO A 225 1.43 8.50 -15.78
CA PRO A 225 0.04 8.53 -16.24
C PRO A 225 -0.43 7.23 -16.91
N GLU A 226 0.50 6.39 -17.36
CA GLU A 226 0.22 5.09 -17.98
C GLU A 226 -0.20 3.99 -16.99
N LEU A 227 0.07 4.21 -15.70
CA LEU A 227 -0.24 3.27 -14.64
C LEU A 227 -1.71 3.36 -14.22
N MET A 228 -2.28 2.22 -13.87
CA MET A 228 -3.54 2.13 -13.15
C MET A 228 -3.31 2.29 -11.65
N ILE A 229 -4.36 2.67 -10.92
CA ILE A 229 -4.22 3.05 -9.51
C ILE A 229 -3.68 1.91 -8.62
N GLU A 230 -3.97 0.64 -8.94
CA GLU A 230 -3.41 -0.53 -8.25
C GLU A 230 -1.90 -0.70 -8.51
N GLU A 231 -1.42 -0.37 -9.71
CA GLU A 231 0.01 -0.44 -10.05
C GLU A 231 0.78 0.68 -9.35
N VAL A 232 0.18 1.88 -9.26
CA VAL A 232 0.72 3.00 -8.48
C VAL A 232 0.84 2.62 -7.01
N ARG A 233 -0.21 2.00 -6.43
CA ARG A 233 -0.17 1.44 -5.07
C ARG A 233 1.04 0.50 -4.93
N ASP A 234 1.22 -0.44 -5.85
CA ASP A 234 2.28 -1.43 -5.74
C ASP A 234 3.70 -0.82 -5.81
N GLU A 235 3.91 0.22 -6.61
CA GLU A 235 5.16 0.98 -6.62
C GLU A 235 5.42 1.70 -5.28
N ILE A 236 4.38 2.28 -4.68
CA ILE A 236 4.46 2.92 -3.37
C ILE A 236 4.79 1.88 -2.30
N LEU A 237 4.09 0.74 -2.29
CA LEU A 237 4.35 -0.33 -1.33
C LEU A 237 5.74 -0.94 -1.49
N TYR A 238 6.24 -1.03 -2.73
CA TYR A 238 7.59 -1.50 -3.00
C TYR A 238 8.64 -0.55 -2.41
N SER A 239 8.54 0.74 -2.71
CA SER A 239 9.50 1.76 -2.25
C SER A 239 9.54 1.92 -0.73
N HIS A 240 8.43 1.60 -0.05
CA HIS A 240 8.30 1.69 1.41
C HIS A 240 8.49 0.35 2.14
N ASN A 241 8.88 -0.74 1.45
CA ASN A 241 9.01 -2.09 2.02
C ASN A 241 7.72 -2.66 2.63
N LEU A 242 6.56 -2.26 2.10
CA LEU A 242 5.24 -2.69 2.55
C LEU A 242 4.59 -3.74 1.62
N ARG A 243 5.33 -4.29 0.66
CA ARG A 243 4.83 -5.22 -0.38
C ARG A 243 4.15 -6.51 0.12
N ASN A 244 4.37 -6.89 1.38
CA ASN A 244 3.76 -8.10 1.96
C ASN A 244 2.49 -7.79 2.77
N LYS A 245 2.10 -6.51 2.84
CA LYS A 245 0.90 -6.09 3.55
C LYS A 245 -0.32 -6.38 2.70
N ASP A 246 -1.35 -6.87 3.35
CA ASP A 246 -2.68 -7.00 2.78
C ASP A 246 -3.23 -5.66 2.31
N CYS A 247 -3.83 -5.60 1.13
CA CYS A 247 -4.50 -4.40 0.67
C CYS A 247 -6.01 -4.58 0.77
N ILE A 248 -6.62 -3.96 1.78
CA ILE A 248 -8.07 -3.94 1.95
C ILE A 248 -8.58 -2.61 1.40
N PRO A 249 -9.34 -2.59 0.30
CA PRO A 249 -9.85 -1.35 -0.25
C PRO A 249 -10.85 -0.70 0.71
N LEU A 250 -10.77 0.63 0.80
CA LEU A 250 -11.70 1.46 1.55
C LEU A 250 -12.34 2.47 0.60
N THR A 251 -13.61 2.79 0.86
CA THR A 251 -14.22 3.97 0.25
C THR A 251 -13.66 5.24 0.90
N GLN A 252 -13.80 6.37 0.20
CA GLN A 252 -13.39 7.66 0.75
C GLN A 252 -14.16 7.99 2.04
N GLU A 253 -15.44 7.61 2.14
CA GLU A 253 -16.26 7.79 3.34
C GLU A 253 -15.81 6.87 4.48
N GLU A 254 -15.39 5.64 4.20
CA GLU A 254 -14.82 4.75 5.20
C GLU A 254 -13.52 5.30 5.77
N PHE A 255 -12.62 5.74 4.90
CA PHE A 255 -11.37 6.35 5.34
C PHE A 255 -11.59 7.67 6.08
N ALA A 256 -12.49 8.53 5.59
CA ALA A 256 -12.85 9.78 6.27
C ALA A 256 -13.46 9.54 7.66
N ARG A 257 -14.31 8.51 7.82
CA ARG A 257 -14.83 8.11 9.13
C ARG A 257 -13.72 7.65 10.07
N LYS A 258 -12.75 6.88 9.58
CA LYS A 258 -11.58 6.47 10.39
C LYS A 258 -10.73 7.66 10.81
N LEU A 259 -10.54 8.63 9.93
CA LEU A 259 -9.83 9.87 10.26
C LEU A 259 -10.62 10.71 11.29
N ALA A 260 -11.95 10.63 11.28
CA ALA A 260 -12.82 11.36 12.20
C ALA A 260 -13.07 10.65 13.54
N ASP A 261 -12.88 9.33 13.65
CA ASP A 261 -13.03 8.58 14.91
C ASP A 261 -11.84 8.82 15.83
N ARG A 262 -11.89 9.98 16.50
CA ARG A 262 -10.88 10.42 17.46
C ARG A 262 -10.63 9.38 18.55
N ASN A 263 -11.66 8.67 19.03
CA ASN A 263 -11.50 7.73 20.14
C ASN A 263 -10.75 6.45 19.73
N GLU A 264 -11.02 5.94 18.52
CA GLU A 264 -10.27 4.80 17.96
C GLU A 264 -8.79 5.17 17.79
N ILE A 265 -8.50 6.35 17.22
CA ILE A 265 -7.14 6.87 17.02
C ILE A 265 -6.39 7.05 18.35
N GLN A 266 -7.03 7.68 19.35
CA GLN A 266 -6.42 7.88 20.67
C GLN A 266 -6.06 6.55 21.34
N SER A 267 -6.98 5.59 21.29
CA SER A 267 -6.78 4.25 21.85
C SER A 267 -5.64 3.51 21.15
N TYR A 268 -5.57 3.63 19.82
CA TYR A 268 -4.52 3.01 19.02
C TYR A 268 -3.14 3.61 19.32
N ARG A 269 -3.01 4.94 19.35
CA ARG A 269 -1.74 5.64 19.66
C ARG A 269 -1.17 5.20 20.99
N MET A 270 -2.03 5.12 22.00
CA MET A 270 -1.63 4.71 23.34
C MET A 270 -1.16 3.25 23.37
N LYS A 271 -1.88 2.33 22.70
CA LYS A 271 -1.47 0.92 22.60
C LYS A 271 -0.13 0.76 21.91
N GLN A 272 0.06 1.39 20.75
CA GLN A 272 1.34 1.32 20.02
C GLN A 272 2.50 1.94 20.79
N PHE A 273 2.24 3.01 21.53
CA PHE A 273 3.24 3.62 22.40
C PHE A 273 3.64 2.68 23.53
N GLN A 274 2.68 2.05 24.21
CA GLN A 274 2.94 1.15 25.33
C GLN A 274 3.60 -0.16 24.91
N GLN A 275 3.23 -0.69 23.74
CA GLN A 275 3.69 -1.98 23.23
C GLN A 275 4.88 -1.87 22.27
N SER A 276 5.41 -0.66 22.08
CA SER A 276 6.54 -0.42 21.19
C SER A 276 7.77 -1.23 21.61
N GLY A 277 8.33 -2.01 20.68
CA GLY A 277 9.64 -2.64 20.85
C GLY A 277 10.83 -1.68 20.68
N HIS A 278 10.55 -0.44 20.28
CA HIS A 278 11.53 0.63 20.08
C HIS A 278 11.25 1.80 21.03
N ASP A 279 12.29 2.57 21.36
CA ASP A 279 12.12 3.79 22.14
C ASP A 279 11.28 4.79 21.31
N CYS A 280 10.21 5.32 21.90
CA CYS A 280 9.25 6.18 21.21
C CYS A 280 8.71 7.27 22.15
N TYR A 281 8.01 8.23 21.58
CA TYR A 281 7.41 9.34 22.32
C TYR A 281 6.03 9.69 21.79
N LEU A 282 5.21 10.26 22.67
CA LEU A 282 3.95 10.91 22.32
C LEU A 282 4.05 12.42 22.59
N VAL A 283 3.42 13.21 21.72
CA VAL A 283 3.11 14.61 22.02
C VAL A 283 1.62 14.71 22.28
N MET A 284 1.27 15.31 23.42
CA MET A 284 -0.09 15.45 23.88
C MET A 284 -0.42 16.89 24.25
N GLN A 285 -1.65 17.31 23.96
CA GLN A 285 -2.17 18.64 24.30
C GLN A 285 -3.53 18.51 24.99
N LEU A 286 -3.91 19.51 25.77
CA LEU A 286 -5.18 19.48 26.52
C LEU A 286 -6.38 19.38 25.57
N GLN A 287 -7.30 18.47 25.88
CA GLN A 287 -8.56 18.33 25.16
C GLN A 287 -9.35 19.65 25.18
N GLN A 288 -10.20 19.87 24.18
CA GLN A 288 -10.92 21.14 24.02
C GLN A 288 -11.88 21.44 25.19
N ASP A 289 -12.44 20.40 25.78
CA ASP A 289 -13.38 20.41 26.92
C ASP A 289 -12.70 20.24 28.29
N ALA A 290 -11.38 20.12 28.34
CA ALA A 290 -10.64 20.10 29.59
C ALA A 290 -10.81 21.42 30.37
N ASP A 291 -10.66 21.35 31.70
CA ASP A 291 -10.79 22.51 32.60
C ASP A 291 -9.92 23.68 32.10
N PRO A 292 -10.52 24.86 31.79
CA PRO A 292 -9.78 26.04 31.35
C PRO A 292 -8.65 26.45 32.31
N ALA A 293 -8.74 26.12 33.60
CA ALA A 293 -7.71 26.40 34.59
C ALA A 293 -6.39 25.64 34.33
N LEU A 294 -6.39 24.58 33.53
CA LEU A 294 -5.20 23.82 33.14
C LEU A 294 -4.44 24.47 31.96
N ARG A 295 -5.12 25.28 31.14
CA ARG A 295 -4.54 25.85 29.91
C ARG A 295 -3.48 26.88 30.25
N PHE A 296 -2.27 26.67 29.72
CA PHE A 296 -1.09 27.52 29.94
C PHE A 296 -0.69 27.68 31.42
N ALA A 297 -1.10 26.75 32.29
CA ALA A 297 -0.99 26.87 33.72
C ALA A 297 0.29 26.23 34.28
N ALA A 298 1.34 27.01 34.51
CA ALA A 298 2.59 26.50 35.10
C ALA A 298 2.39 25.67 36.39
N MET A 299 3.26 24.68 36.64
CA MET A 299 3.11 23.75 37.78
C MET A 299 3.04 24.47 39.13
N ARG A 300 3.75 25.59 39.27
CA ARG A 300 3.68 26.43 40.48
C ARG A 300 2.26 26.94 40.77
N TYR A 301 1.51 27.31 39.73
CA TYR A 301 0.13 27.77 39.88
C TYR A 301 -0.79 26.60 40.22
N LEU A 302 -0.67 25.49 39.50
CA LEU A 302 -1.48 24.28 39.71
C LEU A 302 -1.31 23.74 41.14
N ASN A 303 -0.08 23.63 41.63
CA ASN A 303 0.22 23.22 43.00
C ASN A 303 -0.40 24.16 44.05
N LYS A 304 -0.43 25.48 43.79
CA LYS A 304 -1.05 26.45 44.70
C LYS A 304 -2.57 26.29 44.77
N GLN A 305 -3.19 25.87 43.67
CA GLN A 305 -4.63 25.61 43.59
C GLN A 305 -5.01 24.17 43.99
N ASN A 306 -4.03 23.33 44.37
CA ASN A 306 -4.19 21.89 44.59
C ASN A 306 -4.82 21.16 43.39
N ILE A 307 -4.46 21.58 42.17
CA ILE A 307 -4.87 20.94 40.92
C ILE A 307 -3.70 20.09 40.42
N ALA A 308 -3.95 18.82 40.12
CA ALA A 308 -2.97 17.92 39.51
C ALA A 308 -3.39 17.63 38.06
N PRO A 309 -2.54 17.89 37.05
CA PRO A 309 -2.79 17.45 35.69
C PRO A 309 -2.94 15.92 35.62
N SER A 310 -4.03 15.45 35.05
CA SER A 310 -4.21 14.03 34.70
C SER A 310 -3.97 13.84 33.21
N ILE A 311 -3.26 12.78 32.82
CA ILE A 311 -3.04 12.40 31.42
C ILE A 311 -4.35 12.19 30.66
N GLU A 312 -5.43 11.81 31.36
CA GLU A 312 -6.76 11.61 30.78
C GLU A 312 -7.37 12.90 30.22
N ASN A 313 -6.90 14.08 30.65
CA ASN A 313 -7.36 15.38 30.13
C ASN A 313 -6.69 15.77 28.81
N TYR A 314 -5.77 14.94 28.32
CA TYR A 314 -4.97 15.22 27.14
C TYR A 314 -5.38 14.32 25.99
N GLU A 315 -5.18 14.81 24.78
CA GLU A 315 -5.22 14.01 23.57
C GLU A 315 -3.80 13.83 23.04
N VAL A 316 -3.50 12.63 22.58
CA VAL A 316 -2.31 12.32 21.81
C VAL A 316 -2.49 12.92 20.43
N LEU A 317 -1.58 13.82 20.03
CA LEU A 317 -1.57 14.45 18.72
C LEU A 317 -0.51 13.90 17.78
N TYR A 318 0.49 13.21 18.33
CA TYR A 318 1.60 12.67 17.56
C TYR A 318 2.22 11.48 18.27
N ARG A 319 2.61 10.46 17.51
CA ARG A 319 3.51 9.39 17.94
C ARG A 319 4.77 9.45 17.08
N GLY A 320 5.95 9.43 17.70
CA GLY A 320 7.22 9.35 16.99
C GLY A 320 8.15 8.29 17.56
N ASN A 321 9.02 7.73 16.72
CA ASN A 321 10.15 6.91 17.19
C ASN A 321 11.31 7.83 17.60
N LEU A 322 12.02 7.46 18.66
CA LEU A 322 13.28 8.10 19.02
C LEU A 322 14.40 7.55 18.12
N PRO A 323 15.27 8.40 17.53
CA PRO A 323 16.39 7.92 16.72
C PRO A 323 17.29 6.94 17.47
N GLU A 324 17.85 5.97 16.75
CA GLU A 324 18.83 5.03 17.33
C GLU A 324 20.01 5.79 17.96
N GLY A 325 20.47 5.34 19.13
CA GLY A 325 21.55 5.98 19.87
C GLY A 325 21.12 7.10 20.84
N LYS A 326 19.84 7.48 20.88
CA LYS A 326 19.31 8.44 21.88
C LYS A 326 19.26 7.90 23.31
N ARG A 327 19.51 6.61 23.53
CA ARG A 327 19.59 5.99 24.87
C ARG A 327 20.67 6.60 25.76
N SER A 328 21.74 7.12 25.18
CA SER A 328 22.84 7.75 25.92
C SER A 328 22.62 9.23 26.19
N VAL A 329 21.58 9.83 25.60
CA VAL A 329 21.27 11.26 25.78
C VAL A 329 20.53 11.45 27.11
N PRO A 330 20.95 12.39 27.96
CA PRO A 330 20.22 12.73 29.18
C PRO A 330 18.77 13.10 28.87
N GLN A 331 17.82 12.58 29.66
CA GLN A 331 16.38 12.79 29.41
C GLN A 331 16.01 14.28 29.26
N ALA A 332 16.60 15.17 30.06
CA ALA A 332 16.37 16.61 29.96
C ALA A 332 16.78 17.19 28.60
N GLU A 333 17.91 16.74 28.04
CA GLU A 333 18.37 17.17 26.73
C GLU A 333 17.48 16.59 25.62
N LEU A 334 17.04 15.34 25.78
CA LEU A 334 16.10 14.72 24.85
C LEU A 334 14.76 15.48 24.79
N LEU A 335 14.21 15.84 25.94
CA LEU A 335 12.97 16.63 26.03
C LEU A 335 13.14 18.00 25.35
N GLU A 336 14.29 18.65 25.54
CA GLU A 336 14.61 19.91 24.85
C GLU A 336 14.72 19.74 23.33
N GLN A 337 15.35 18.66 22.85
CA GLN A 337 15.42 18.36 21.41
C GLN A 337 14.04 18.12 20.80
N LEU A 338 13.15 17.41 21.51
CA LEU A 338 11.77 17.23 21.09
C LEU A 338 11.03 18.57 21.07
N TYR A 339 11.19 19.39 22.09
CA TYR A 339 10.62 20.74 22.15
C TYR A 339 11.04 21.61 20.96
N GLN A 340 12.33 21.61 20.64
CA GLN A 340 12.86 22.31 19.47
C GLN A 340 12.31 21.75 18.15
N LYS A 341 12.20 20.42 18.02
CA LYS A 341 11.62 19.77 16.84
C LYS A 341 10.21 20.29 16.57
N PHE A 342 9.31 20.24 17.55
CA PHE A 342 7.90 20.64 17.33
C PHE A 342 7.68 22.15 17.19
N ASN A 343 8.66 22.97 17.60
CA ASN A 343 8.58 24.42 17.51
C ASN A 343 9.32 25.02 16.30
N CYS A 344 10.39 24.39 15.82
CA CYS A 344 11.25 24.94 14.76
C CYS A 344 11.28 24.07 13.50
N ALA A 345 11.10 22.76 13.62
CA ALA A 345 11.19 21.79 12.53
C ALA A 345 9.99 20.82 12.59
N ARG A 346 8.80 21.41 12.63
CA ARG A 346 7.55 20.70 12.88
C ARG A 346 7.35 19.57 11.85
N PRO A 347 7.05 18.34 12.29
CA PRO A 347 6.65 17.27 11.38
C PRO A 347 5.45 17.68 10.52
N LEU A 348 5.44 17.29 9.24
CA LEU A 348 4.38 17.67 8.29
C LEU A 348 2.99 17.17 8.71
N ASP A 349 2.96 16.12 9.51
CA ASP A 349 1.81 15.40 10.02
C ASP A 349 1.42 15.75 11.46
N TYR A 350 2.15 16.68 12.07
CA TYR A 350 1.77 17.21 13.36
C TYR A 350 0.75 18.34 13.22
N HIS A 351 -0.48 18.08 13.65
CA HIS A 351 -1.59 19.03 13.58
C HIS A 351 -1.85 19.80 14.89
N GLY A 352 -1.04 19.58 15.92
CA GLY A 352 -1.10 20.35 17.16
C GLY A 352 -0.51 21.76 17.05
N HIS A 353 -0.75 22.57 18.07
CA HIS A 353 -0.07 23.86 18.19
C HIS A 353 1.39 23.67 18.62
N SER A 354 2.21 24.72 18.51
CA SER A 354 3.57 24.71 19.04
C SER A 354 3.58 24.27 20.51
N LEU A 355 4.57 23.46 20.89
CA LEU A 355 4.74 23.01 22.27
C LEU A 355 4.92 24.21 23.20
N SER A 356 4.09 24.25 24.24
CA SER A 356 3.94 25.37 25.16
C SER A 356 3.63 24.88 26.57
N VAL A 357 3.63 25.80 27.54
CA VAL A 357 3.22 25.48 28.93
C VAL A 357 1.88 24.79 28.89
N SER A 358 1.70 23.72 29.67
CA SER A 358 0.54 22.84 29.67
C SER A 358 0.46 21.75 28.62
N ASP A 359 1.46 21.58 27.78
CA ASP A 359 1.55 20.38 26.93
C ASP A 359 2.29 19.24 27.65
N VAL A 360 2.15 18.01 27.16
CA VAL A 360 2.80 16.83 27.74
C VAL A 360 3.55 16.05 26.66
N ILE A 361 4.78 15.65 26.98
CA ILE A 361 5.55 14.67 26.22
C ILE A 361 5.59 13.38 27.03
N MET A 362 5.04 12.29 26.49
CA MET A 362 5.28 10.96 27.08
C MET A 362 6.47 10.30 26.39
N LEU A 363 7.35 9.69 27.17
CA LEU A 363 8.49 8.92 26.68
C LEU A 363 8.29 7.46 27.05
N ASN A 364 8.55 6.55 26.10
CA ASN A 364 8.76 5.14 26.35
C ASN A 364 10.19 4.83 25.95
N GLN A 365 11.07 4.68 26.95
CA GLN A 365 12.49 4.41 26.76
C GLN A 365 12.84 3.14 27.52
N ASP A 366 13.37 2.14 26.83
CA ASP A 366 13.72 0.84 27.45
C ASP A 366 12.52 0.20 28.20
N GLY A 367 11.30 0.36 27.65
CA GLY A 367 10.06 -0.10 28.27
C GLY A 367 9.58 0.72 29.47
N LYS A 368 10.34 1.73 29.91
CA LYS A 368 9.95 2.64 30.98
C LYS A 368 9.17 3.82 30.41
N ILE A 369 7.92 3.93 30.86
CA ILE A 369 7.04 5.04 30.50
C ILE A 369 7.18 6.17 31.54
N SER A 370 7.39 7.39 31.07
CA SER A 370 7.35 8.61 31.88
C SER A 370 6.59 9.72 31.15
N ALA A 371 5.89 10.57 31.90
CA ALA A 371 5.13 11.69 31.36
C ALA A 371 5.75 13.01 31.81
N HIS A 372 6.03 13.90 30.87
CA HIS A 372 6.74 15.15 31.11
C HIS A 372 5.90 16.34 30.69
N TYR A 373 5.40 17.07 31.67
CA TYR A 373 4.69 18.33 31.54
C TYR A 373 5.65 19.46 31.15
N VAL A 374 5.31 20.20 30.10
CA VAL A 374 6.02 21.42 29.70
C VAL A 374 5.65 22.53 30.68
N ASP A 375 6.61 22.95 31.50
CA ASP A 375 6.43 24.00 32.50
C ASP A 375 6.96 25.34 31.98
N SER A 376 6.72 26.41 32.73
CA SER A 376 7.27 27.75 32.46
C SER A 376 8.79 27.77 32.27
N ILE A 377 9.51 26.82 32.90
CA ILE A 377 10.93 26.59 32.70
C ILE A 377 11.18 25.08 32.69
N GLY A 378 11.59 24.56 31.53
CA GLY A 378 11.90 23.15 31.36
C GLY A 378 10.68 22.23 31.51
N PHE A 379 10.91 21.04 32.07
CA PHE A 379 9.91 19.98 32.15
C PHE A 379 9.73 19.49 33.59
N LYS A 380 8.53 19.01 33.91
CA LYS A 380 8.20 18.36 35.18
C LYS A 380 7.59 16.99 34.90
N GLU A 381 8.09 15.97 35.58
CA GLU A 381 7.49 14.64 35.51
C GLU A 381 6.17 14.64 36.28
N LEU A 382 5.12 14.03 35.70
CA LEU A 382 3.78 13.91 36.26
C LEU A 382 3.60 12.61 37.06
#